data_AF-A0A8H4UE96-F1
#
_entry.id   AF-A0A8H4UE96-F1
#
_cell.length_a   1.000
_cell.length_b   1.000
_cell.length_c   1.000
_cell.angle_alpha   90.00
_cell.angle_beta   90.00
_cell.angle_gamma   90.00
#
_symmetry.space_group_name_H-M   'P 1'
#
loop_
_entity.id
_entity.type
_entity.pdbx_description
1 polymer ?
#
loop_
_entity_poly.entity_id
_entity_poly.type
_entity_poly.pdbx_seq_one_letter_code
_entity_poly.pdbx_strand_id
1 'polypeptide(L)'
;MAAPLLDTIASNGKVFVESGDDSARQAIVAAASSLIQEIENPGEQLARIGWGEPTRAAAFRTAFELGLLQKLGDEPQSSEELSKGTKADPVLVARVMKHLAANGAIKEVDADRYIGTPFSKSTNDPAIQGGLIYSFEGMIPTFQGLPEFLAKTDYQVPKDANNGPVQYGLKTEKPFFSILQGNARLGSAFNGFMAGYAKVRPRWVDFYI
;
A
#
# COMPACT_ATOMS: atom_id res chain seq x y z
N MET A 1 -24.96 4.76 13.99
CA MET A 1 -24.21 6.02 14.00
C MET A 1 -23.82 6.47 12.58
N ALA A 2 -24.22 5.70 11.54
CA ALA A 2 -23.97 5.98 10.13
C ALA A 2 -24.57 7.28 9.56
N ALA A 3 -25.71 7.76 10.07
CA ALA A 3 -26.40 8.92 9.48
C ALA A 3 -25.54 10.19 9.46
N PRO A 4 -24.91 10.64 10.57
CA PRO A 4 -23.94 11.73 10.54
C PRO A 4 -22.77 11.57 9.56
N LEU A 5 -22.29 10.33 9.36
CA LEU A 5 -21.20 10.04 8.43
C LEU A 5 -21.66 10.19 6.97
N LEU A 6 -22.86 9.73 6.65
CA LEU A 6 -23.49 9.91 5.34
C LEU A 6 -23.71 11.39 5.03
N ASP A 7 -24.19 12.17 6.01
CA ASP A 7 -24.36 13.63 5.86
C ASP A 7 -23.02 14.34 5.64
N THR A 8 -21.97 13.92 6.34
CA THR A 8 -20.61 14.44 6.17
C THR A 8 -20.08 14.15 4.77
N ILE A 9 -20.28 12.93 4.26
CA ILE A 9 -19.90 12.54 2.90
C ILE A 9 -20.67 13.37 1.86
N ALA A 10 -21.99 13.54 2.04
CA ALA A 10 -22.82 14.26 1.08
C ALA A 10 -22.45 15.76 1.02
N SER A 11 -22.33 16.41 2.18
CA SER A 11 -22.03 17.84 2.28
C SER A 11 -20.62 18.16 1.75
N ASN A 12 -19.59 17.44 2.20
CA ASN A 12 -18.23 17.64 1.72
C ASN A 12 -18.07 17.15 0.27
N GLY A 13 -18.83 16.14 -0.14
CA GLY A 13 -18.88 15.64 -1.52
C GLY A 13 -19.26 16.73 -2.50
N LYS A 14 -20.28 17.54 -2.17
CA LYS A 14 -20.67 18.71 -2.97
C LYS A 14 -19.53 19.71 -3.09
N VAL A 15 -18.92 20.10 -1.97
CA VAL A 15 -17.79 21.05 -1.95
C VAL A 15 -16.63 20.53 -2.79
N PHE A 16 -16.23 19.28 -2.60
CA PHE A 16 -15.14 18.66 -3.35
C PHE A 16 -15.40 18.64 -4.87
N VAL A 17 -16.62 18.30 -5.30
CA VAL A 17 -16.96 18.27 -6.74
C VAL A 17 -16.98 19.68 -7.35
N GLU A 18 -17.44 20.69 -6.59
CA GLU A 18 -17.55 22.06 -7.08
C GLU A 18 -16.21 22.81 -7.10
N SER A 19 -15.34 22.61 -6.12
CA SER A 19 -14.12 23.41 -5.93
C SER A 19 -12.81 22.63 -5.98
N GLY A 20 -12.84 21.29 -5.90
CA GLY A 20 -11.65 20.46 -5.75
C GLY A 20 -10.95 20.62 -4.39
N ASP A 21 -11.64 21.13 -3.36
CA ASP A 21 -11.07 21.38 -2.04
C ASP A 21 -10.50 20.12 -1.37
N ASP A 22 -9.21 20.16 -1.00
CA ASP A 22 -8.53 19.00 -0.41
C ASP A 22 -8.99 18.69 1.02
N SER A 23 -9.40 19.69 1.80
CA SER A 23 -9.91 19.47 3.16
C SER A 23 -11.26 18.74 3.10
N ALA A 24 -12.12 19.13 2.16
CA ALA A 24 -13.37 18.42 1.87
C ALA A 24 -13.09 16.98 1.41
N ARG A 25 -12.11 16.76 0.53
CA ARG A 25 -11.66 15.41 0.14
C ARG A 25 -11.24 14.59 1.36
N GLN A 26 -10.40 15.15 2.24
CA GLN A 26 -9.92 14.47 3.45
C GLN A 26 -11.09 14.11 4.40
N ALA A 27 -12.05 15.03 4.57
CA ALA A 27 -13.24 14.79 5.37
C ALA A 27 -14.10 13.65 4.80
N ILE A 28 -14.28 13.59 3.48
CA ILE A 28 -15.00 12.48 2.81
C ILE A 28 -14.29 11.16 3.08
N VAL A 29 -12.96 11.09 2.89
CA VAL A 29 -12.18 9.86 3.09
C VAL A 29 -12.29 9.37 4.53
N ALA A 30 -12.18 10.27 5.52
CA ALA A 30 -12.30 9.93 6.93
C ALA A 30 -13.71 9.43 7.28
N ALA A 31 -14.75 10.12 6.79
CA ALA A 31 -16.15 9.74 7.04
C ALA A 31 -16.51 8.41 6.36
N ALA A 32 -16.08 8.18 5.12
CA ALA A 32 -16.29 6.93 4.40
C ALA A 32 -15.58 5.76 5.07
N SER A 33 -14.34 5.95 5.53
CA SER A 33 -13.59 4.92 6.26
C SER A 33 -14.30 4.54 7.57
N SER A 34 -14.80 5.53 8.30
CA SER A 34 -15.56 5.31 9.54
C SER A 34 -16.90 4.62 9.26
N LEU A 35 -17.58 5.01 8.18
CA LEU A 35 -18.86 4.42 7.77
C LEU A 35 -18.69 2.93 7.48
N ILE A 36 -17.66 2.56 6.72
CA ILE A 36 -17.33 1.15 6.43
C ILE A 36 -17.14 0.37 7.73
N GLN A 37 -16.39 0.91 8.70
CA GLN A 37 -16.19 0.26 10.00
C GLN A 37 -17.48 0.08 10.80
N GLU A 38 -18.46 0.97 10.66
CA GLU A 38 -19.75 0.87 11.35
C GLU A 38 -20.72 -0.13 10.71
N ILE A 39 -20.66 -0.32 9.39
CA ILE A 39 -21.64 -1.11 8.64
C ILE A 39 -21.12 -2.50 8.27
N GLU A 40 -19.81 -2.72 8.23
CA GLU A 40 -19.23 -4.04 8.01
C GLU A 40 -19.74 -5.01 9.07
N ASN A 41 -20.28 -6.15 8.63
CA ASN A 41 -20.60 -7.22 9.54
C ASN A 41 -19.32 -7.96 9.99
N PRO A 42 -19.38 -8.73 11.10
CA PRO A 42 -18.18 -9.41 11.63
C PRO A 42 -17.49 -10.35 10.63
N GLY A 43 -18.25 -10.98 9.73
CA GLY A 43 -17.71 -11.87 8.71
C GLY A 43 -16.97 -11.10 7.61
N GLU A 44 -17.49 -9.96 7.18
CA GLU A 44 -16.83 -9.06 6.22
C GLU A 44 -15.54 -8.49 6.80
N GLN A 45 -15.57 -8.05 8.06
CA GLN A 45 -14.40 -7.53 8.76
C GLN A 45 -13.31 -8.61 8.91
N LEU A 46 -13.70 -9.82 9.33
CA LEU A 46 -12.80 -10.98 9.41
C LEU A 46 -12.20 -11.29 8.04
N ALA A 47 -13.00 -11.30 6.98
CA ALA A 47 -12.53 -11.59 5.63
C ALA A 47 -11.52 -10.56 5.15
N ARG A 48 -11.80 -9.27 5.36
CA ARG A 48 -10.90 -8.17 4.99
C ARG A 48 -9.55 -8.30 5.69
N ILE A 49 -9.54 -8.50 7.01
CA ILE A 49 -8.30 -8.56 7.80
C ILE A 49 -7.55 -9.88 7.56
N GLY A 50 -8.27 -11.01 7.61
CA GLY A 50 -7.69 -12.34 7.65
C GLY A 50 -7.09 -12.81 6.32
N TRP A 51 -7.74 -12.50 5.20
CA TRP A 51 -7.26 -12.92 3.88
C TRP A 51 -7.36 -11.86 2.79
N GLY A 52 -8.26 -10.88 2.90
CA GLY A 52 -8.42 -9.80 1.92
C GLY A 52 -7.17 -8.94 1.76
N GLU A 53 -6.76 -8.24 2.80
CA GLU A 53 -5.57 -7.37 2.76
C GLU A 53 -4.27 -8.16 2.52
N PRO A 54 -4.02 -9.34 3.14
CA PRO A 54 -2.83 -10.13 2.85
C PRO A 54 -2.73 -10.56 1.37
N THR A 55 -3.83 -11.03 0.78
CA THR A 55 -3.83 -11.46 -0.63
C THR A 55 -3.71 -10.27 -1.59
N ARG A 56 -4.33 -9.14 -1.26
CA ARG A 56 -4.16 -7.88 -1.99
C ARG A 56 -2.71 -7.43 -2.00
N ALA A 57 -2.04 -7.40 -0.84
CA ALA A 57 -0.64 -7.04 -0.73
C ALA A 57 0.27 -7.99 -1.54
N ALA A 58 0.01 -9.30 -1.48
CA ALA A 58 0.76 -10.31 -2.22
C ALA A 58 0.60 -10.15 -3.74
N ALA A 59 -0.63 -9.99 -4.24
CA ALA A 59 -0.89 -9.78 -5.67
C ALA A 59 -0.27 -8.46 -6.16
N PHE A 60 -0.40 -7.40 -5.38
CA PHE A 60 0.13 -6.09 -5.75
C PHE A 60 1.66 -6.08 -5.80
N ARG A 61 2.32 -6.67 -4.81
CA ARG A 61 3.77 -6.90 -4.83
C ARG A 61 4.18 -7.71 -6.05
N THR A 62 3.46 -8.80 -6.35
CA THR A 62 3.77 -9.65 -7.51
C THR A 62 3.72 -8.86 -8.82
N ALA A 63 2.66 -8.08 -9.03
CA ALA A 63 2.53 -7.23 -10.21
C ALA A 63 3.62 -6.15 -10.29
N PHE A 64 3.98 -5.57 -9.15
CA PHE A 64 5.04 -4.57 -9.05
C PHE A 64 6.42 -5.15 -9.40
N GLU A 65 6.81 -6.31 -8.85
CA GLU A 65 8.10 -6.96 -9.13
C GLU A 65 8.22 -7.43 -10.59
N LEU A 66 7.09 -7.83 -11.20
CA LEU A 66 7.03 -8.23 -12.60
C LEU A 66 7.01 -7.04 -13.56
N GLY A 67 6.94 -5.81 -13.05
CA GLY A 67 6.87 -4.60 -13.87
C GLY A 67 5.53 -4.44 -14.61
N LEU A 68 4.46 -5.09 -14.14
CA LEU A 68 3.15 -5.07 -14.83
C LEU A 68 2.47 -3.71 -14.69
N LEU A 69 2.59 -3.06 -13.53
CA LEU A 69 1.94 -1.79 -13.25
C LEU A 69 2.46 -0.67 -14.15
N GLN A 70 3.76 -0.71 -14.49
CA GLN A 70 4.44 0.24 -15.38
C GLN A 70 3.94 0.14 -16.83
N LYS A 71 3.38 -1.01 -17.22
CA LYS A 71 2.83 -1.24 -18.57
C LYS A 71 1.40 -0.73 -18.74
N LEU A 72 0.75 -0.33 -17.65
CA LEU A 72 -0.64 0.11 -17.67
C LEU A 72 -0.74 1.62 -17.87
N GLY A 73 -1.41 2.02 -18.97
CA GLY A 73 -1.78 3.39 -19.27
C GLY A 73 -3.29 3.57 -19.32
N ASP A 74 -3.76 4.44 -20.21
CA ASP A 74 -5.18 4.57 -20.55
C ASP A 74 -5.63 3.57 -21.61
N GLU A 75 -4.68 3.05 -22.39
CA GLU A 75 -4.94 2.03 -23.40
C GLU A 75 -5.09 0.64 -22.76
N PRO A 76 -6.16 -0.11 -23.06
CA PRO A 76 -6.38 -1.43 -22.49
C PRO A 76 -5.29 -2.43 -22.91
N GLN A 77 -4.78 -3.19 -21.94
CA GLN A 77 -3.82 -4.28 -22.14
C GLN A 77 -4.41 -5.61 -21.67
N SER A 78 -4.18 -6.67 -22.43
CA SER A 78 -4.51 -8.04 -22.03
C SER A 78 -3.43 -8.66 -21.14
N SER A 79 -3.77 -9.76 -20.46
CA SER A 79 -2.80 -10.48 -19.64
C SER A 79 -1.65 -11.07 -20.47
N GLU A 80 -1.93 -11.46 -21.71
CA GLU A 80 -0.92 -11.90 -22.66
C GLU A 80 0.03 -10.77 -23.09
N GLU A 81 -0.49 -9.56 -23.32
CA GLU A 81 0.36 -8.41 -23.64
C GLU A 81 1.20 -7.99 -22.42
N LEU A 82 0.61 -7.99 -21.24
CA LEU A 82 1.29 -7.64 -19.99
C LEU A 82 2.38 -8.64 -19.61
N SER A 83 2.24 -9.92 -19.97
CA SER A 83 3.25 -10.95 -19.69
C SER A 83 4.49 -10.82 -20.59
N LYS A 84 4.39 -10.21 -21.79
CA LYS A 84 5.51 -10.05 -22.73
C LYS A 84 6.69 -9.34 -22.06
N GLY A 85 7.88 -9.92 -22.18
CA GLY A 85 9.11 -9.40 -21.54
C GLY A 85 9.23 -9.69 -20.04
N THR A 86 8.28 -10.41 -19.45
CA THR A 86 8.40 -10.99 -18.10
C THR A 86 8.68 -12.49 -18.20
N LYS A 87 9.01 -13.12 -17.07
CA LYS A 87 9.10 -14.59 -16.96
C LYS A 87 7.79 -15.25 -16.52
N ALA A 88 6.72 -14.48 -16.37
CA ALA A 88 5.47 -14.96 -15.81
C ALA A 88 4.60 -15.64 -16.88
N ASP A 89 3.92 -16.71 -16.47
CA ASP A 89 2.89 -17.36 -17.27
C ASP A 89 1.69 -16.40 -17.49
N PRO A 90 1.15 -16.24 -18.71
CA PRO A 90 0.01 -15.37 -18.97
C PRO A 90 -1.24 -15.69 -18.11
N VAL A 91 -1.47 -16.96 -17.78
CA VAL A 91 -2.58 -17.39 -16.91
C VAL A 91 -2.36 -16.90 -15.47
N LEU A 92 -1.11 -16.91 -14.99
CA LEU A 92 -0.78 -16.32 -13.69
C LEU A 92 -1.00 -14.80 -13.72
N VAL A 93 -0.55 -14.13 -14.77
CA VAL A 93 -0.79 -12.68 -14.95
C VAL A 93 -2.28 -12.39 -14.92
N ALA A 94 -3.10 -13.14 -15.65
CA ALA A 94 -4.56 -12.98 -15.63
C ALA A 94 -5.16 -13.07 -14.22
N ARG A 95 -4.73 -14.04 -13.41
CA ARG A 95 -5.20 -14.17 -12.01
C ARG A 95 -4.80 -12.98 -11.16
N VAL A 96 -3.56 -12.50 -11.31
CA VAL A 96 -3.07 -11.31 -10.58
C VAL A 96 -3.84 -10.07 -11.01
N MET A 97 -3.99 -9.82 -12.31
CA MET A 97 -4.71 -8.64 -12.83
C MET A 97 -6.18 -8.64 -12.41
N LYS A 98 -6.87 -9.79 -12.48
CA LYS A 98 -8.24 -9.95 -11.96
C LYS A 98 -8.35 -9.59 -10.48
N HIS A 99 -7.42 -10.09 -9.67
CA HIS A 99 -7.40 -9.79 -8.25
C HIS A 99 -7.16 -8.29 -7.97
N LEU A 100 -6.25 -7.65 -8.71
CA LEU A 100 -6.00 -6.22 -8.59
C LEU A 100 -7.17 -5.35 -9.05
N ALA A 101 -7.86 -5.77 -10.12
CA ALA A 101 -9.05 -5.08 -10.62
C ALA A 101 -10.20 -5.16 -9.60
N ALA A 102 -10.43 -6.35 -9.01
CA ALA A 102 -11.44 -6.55 -7.97
C ALA A 102 -11.20 -5.69 -6.71
N ASN A 103 -9.96 -5.26 -6.48
CA ASN A 103 -9.58 -4.43 -5.34
C ASN A 103 -9.34 -2.95 -5.72
N GLY A 104 -9.65 -2.55 -6.96
CA GLY A 104 -9.53 -1.16 -7.42
C GLY A 104 -8.11 -0.63 -7.58
N ALA A 105 -7.08 -1.49 -7.51
CA ALA A 105 -5.70 -1.08 -7.77
C ALA A 105 -5.50 -0.78 -9.26
N ILE A 106 -6.18 -1.52 -10.14
CA ILE A 106 -6.27 -1.29 -11.58
C ILE A 106 -7.76 -1.32 -11.98
N LYS A 107 -8.09 -1.07 -13.25
CA LYS A 107 -9.46 -1.21 -13.76
C LYS A 107 -9.51 -2.23 -14.89
N GLU A 108 -10.44 -3.17 -14.80
CA GLU A 108 -10.84 -4.02 -15.93
C GLU A 108 -11.96 -3.31 -16.71
N VAL A 109 -11.76 -3.11 -18.01
CA VAL A 109 -12.71 -2.37 -18.88
C VAL A 109 -13.44 -3.27 -19.88
N ASP A 110 -12.91 -4.47 -20.12
CA ASP A 110 -13.52 -5.55 -20.89
C ASP A 110 -12.88 -6.89 -20.45
N ALA A 111 -13.40 -8.01 -20.92
CA ALA A 111 -12.88 -9.34 -20.63
C ALA A 111 -11.37 -9.44 -20.94
N ASP A 112 -10.57 -9.58 -19.87
CA ASP A 112 -9.11 -9.61 -19.95
C ASP A 112 -8.52 -8.35 -20.59
N ARG A 113 -9.06 -7.17 -20.25
CA ARG A 113 -8.56 -5.87 -20.71
C ARG A 113 -8.46 -4.90 -19.54
N TYR A 114 -7.25 -4.50 -19.22
CA TYR A 114 -6.95 -3.69 -18.04
C TYR A 114 -6.32 -2.34 -18.39
N ILE A 115 -6.68 -1.31 -17.63
CA ILE A 115 -6.08 0.02 -17.66
C ILE A 115 -5.57 0.41 -16.27
N GLY A 116 -4.69 1.40 -16.22
CA GLY A 116 -4.15 1.94 -14.98
C GLY A 116 -5.13 2.87 -14.26
N THR A 117 -5.15 2.83 -12.93
CA THR A 117 -5.77 3.85 -12.08
C THR A 117 -4.76 4.97 -11.80
N PRO A 118 -5.19 6.13 -11.25
CA PRO A 118 -4.24 7.14 -10.77
C PRO A 118 -3.18 6.55 -9.82
N PHE A 119 -3.58 5.63 -8.93
CA PHE A 119 -2.65 4.96 -8.03
C PHE A 119 -1.68 4.03 -8.77
N SER A 120 -2.14 3.11 -9.61
CA SER A 120 -1.20 2.20 -10.31
C SER A 120 -0.23 2.96 -11.21
N LYS A 121 -0.69 4.03 -11.88
CA LYS A 121 0.17 4.90 -12.70
C LYS A 121 1.22 5.63 -11.85
N SER A 122 0.85 6.04 -10.62
CA SER A 122 1.77 6.70 -9.68
C SER A 122 2.94 5.81 -9.25
N THR A 123 2.87 4.48 -9.46
CA THR A 123 4.00 3.57 -9.15
C THR A 123 5.22 3.77 -10.05
N ASN A 124 5.10 4.58 -11.11
CA ASN A 124 6.23 5.06 -11.90
C ASN A 124 7.00 6.21 -11.22
N ASP A 125 6.41 6.86 -10.20
CA ASP A 125 7.09 7.89 -9.44
C ASP A 125 8.14 7.27 -8.50
N PRO A 126 9.41 7.73 -8.52
CA PRO A 126 10.46 7.14 -7.71
C PRO A 126 10.23 7.17 -6.20
N ALA A 127 9.51 8.16 -5.67
CA ALA A 127 9.20 8.24 -4.24
C ALA A 127 8.13 7.21 -3.85
N ILE A 128 7.10 7.04 -4.68
CA ILE A 128 6.11 5.96 -4.50
C ILE A 128 6.77 4.59 -4.65
N GLN A 129 7.59 4.41 -5.68
CA GLN A 129 8.33 3.17 -5.91
C GLN A 129 9.22 2.82 -4.71
N GLY A 130 9.98 3.78 -4.19
CA GLY A 130 10.78 3.61 -2.98
C GLY A 130 9.95 3.26 -1.75
N GLY A 131 8.80 3.90 -1.57
CA GLY A 131 7.86 3.58 -0.49
C GLY A 131 7.32 2.15 -0.58
N LEU A 132 6.99 1.68 -1.78
CA LEU A 132 6.51 0.31 -2.01
C LEU A 132 7.60 -0.72 -1.75
N ILE A 133 8.82 -0.51 -2.24
CA ILE A 133 9.96 -1.40 -1.97
C ILE A 133 10.21 -1.49 -0.45
N TYR A 134 10.29 -0.34 0.23
CA TYR A 134 10.49 -0.32 1.68
C TYR A 134 9.32 -0.99 2.44
N SER A 135 8.09 -0.85 1.94
CA SER A 135 6.92 -1.54 2.50
C SER A 135 7.02 -3.05 2.37
N PHE A 136 7.30 -3.56 1.15
CA PHE A 136 7.32 -4.99 0.87
C PHE A 136 8.51 -5.74 1.47
N GLU A 137 9.67 -5.08 1.53
CA GLU A 137 10.92 -5.71 1.95
C GLU A 137 11.32 -5.37 3.38
N GLY A 138 10.79 -4.28 3.96
CA GLY A 138 11.09 -3.86 5.32
C GLY A 138 9.90 -3.98 6.27
N MET A 139 8.85 -3.20 6.00
CA MET A 139 7.75 -3.02 6.96
C MET A 139 6.83 -4.24 7.07
N ILE A 140 6.33 -4.77 5.96
CA ILE A 140 5.37 -5.88 5.96
C ILE A 140 5.95 -7.13 6.65
N PRO A 141 7.18 -7.59 6.34
CA PRO A 141 7.77 -8.73 7.05
C PRO A 141 7.94 -8.46 8.55
N THR A 142 8.30 -7.22 8.93
CA THR A 142 8.39 -6.79 10.33
C THR A 142 7.04 -6.90 11.03
N PHE A 143 5.97 -6.40 10.42
CA PHE A 143 4.62 -6.44 10.99
C PHE A 143 4.08 -7.86 11.09
N GLN A 144 4.35 -8.71 10.09
CA GLN A 144 3.92 -10.10 10.10
C GLN A 144 4.61 -10.93 11.18
N GLY A 145 5.89 -10.66 11.48
CA GLY A 145 6.62 -11.37 12.55
C GLY A 145 6.50 -10.73 13.94
N LEU A 146 5.84 -9.57 14.06
CA LEU A 146 5.72 -8.85 15.33
C LEU A 146 5.00 -9.68 16.41
N PRO A 147 3.85 -10.35 16.13
CA PRO A 147 3.17 -11.14 17.15
C PRO A 147 4.05 -12.25 17.75
N GLU A 148 4.79 -12.98 16.92
CA GLU A 148 5.69 -14.05 17.35
C GLU A 148 6.90 -13.51 18.11
N PHE A 149 7.45 -12.36 17.68
CA PHE A 149 8.51 -11.68 18.43
C PHE A 149 8.03 -11.27 19.82
N LEU A 150 6.86 -10.64 19.93
CA LEU A 150 6.30 -10.23 21.22
C LEU A 150 6.02 -11.44 22.13
N ALA A 151 5.50 -12.53 21.58
CA ALA A 151 5.33 -13.77 22.33
C ALA A 151 6.68 -14.32 22.83
N LYS A 152 7.73 -14.30 21.99
CA LYS A 152 9.08 -14.74 22.37
C LYS A 152 9.70 -13.90 23.49
N THR A 153 9.33 -12.62 23.60
CA THR A 153 9.85 -11.72 24.64
C THR A 153 8.92 -11.59 25.84
N ASP A 154 7.97 -12.50 26.03
CA ASP A 154 6.94 -12.42 27.07
C ASP A 154 6.24 -11.04 27.10
N TYR A 155 6.03 -10.49 25.91
CA TYR A 155 5.44 -9.18 25.66
C TYR A 155 6.18 -8.01 26.35
N GLN A 156 7.46 -8.19 26.68
CA GLN A 156 8.29 -7.14 27.26
C GLN A 156 8.82 -6.18 26.19
N VAL A 157 8.98 -4.91 26.59
CA VAL A 157 9.59 -3.87 25.75
C VAL A 157 11.05 -4.25 25.44
N PRO A 158 11.45 -4.32 24.15
CA PRO A 158 12.84 -4.58 23.79
C PRO A 158 13.77 -3.50 24.34
N LYS A 159 14.84 -3.92 25.01
CA LYS A 159 15.89 -3.03 25.54
C LYS A 159 17.17 -3.05 24.71
N ASP A 160 17.31 -4.03 23.84
CA ASP A 160 18.46 -4.18 22.94
C ASP A 160 18.07 -3.71 21.53
N ALA A 161 18.73 -2.67 21.05
CA ALA A 161 18.50 -2.11 19.71
C ALA A 161 18.88 -3.09 18.57
N ASN A 162 19.66 -4.12 18.88
CA ASN A 162 20.06 -5.17 17.93
C ASN A 162 19.12 -6.38 17.95
N ASN A 163 18.17 -6.43 18.90
CA ASN A 163 17.20 -7.52 19.03
C ASN A 163 15.79 -6.95 19.13
N GLY A 164 15.30 -6.41 18.01
CA GLY A 164 13.97 -5.84 17.89
C GLY A 164 13.09 -6.56 16.85
N PRO A 165 11.83 -6.09 16.69
CA PRO A 165 10.89 -6.66 15.72
C PRO A 165 11.41 -6.63 14.28
N VAL A 166 12.18 -5.62 13.91
CA VAL A 166 12.75 -5.50 12.55
C VAL A 166 13.71 -6.64 12.26
N GLN A 167 14.63 -6.91 13.19
CA GLN A 167 15.58 -8.03 13.10
C GLN A 167 14.86 -9.37 13.02
N TYR A 168 13.81 -9.53 13.83
CA TYR A 168 13.01 -10.75 13.83
C TYR A 168 12.29 -10.97 12.49
N GLY A 169 11.54 -9.97 12.01
CA GLY A 169 10.78 -10.08 10.76
C GLY A 169 11.66 -10.22 9.52
N LEU A 170 12.83 -9.56 9.50
CA LEU A 170 13.80 -9.63 8.40
C LEU A 170 14.80 -10.78 8.54
N LYS A 171 14.69 -11.58 9.61
CA LYS A 171 15.56 -12.74 9.89
C LYS A 171 17.06 -12.37 9.83
N THR A 172 17.43 -11.31 10.53
CA THR A 172 18.80 -10.77 10.53
C THR A 172 19.19 -10.28 11.92
N GLU A 173 20.47 -10.37 12.25
CA GLU A 173 21.03 -9.84 13.50
C GLU A 173 21.61 -8.43 13.33
N LYS A 174 21.53 -7.88 12.12
CA LYS A 174 22.12 -6.57 11.82
C LYS A 174 21.32 -5.43 12.46
N PRO A 175 21.98 -4.37 12.96
CA PRO A 175 21.30 -3.12 13.29
C PRO A 175 20.59 -2.51 12.07
N PHE A 176 19.53 -1.74 12.28
CA PHE A 176 18.67 -1.21 11.21
C PHE A 176 19.45 -0.55 10.05
N PHE A 177 20.35 0.39 10.35
CA PHE A 177 21.11 1.07 9.30
C PHE A 177 22.11 0.15 8.59
N SER A 178 22.62 -0.89 9.25
CA SER A 178 23.47 -1.90 8.62
C SER A 178 22.68 -2.81 7.67
N ILE A 179 21.38 -3.03 7.93
CA ILE A 179 20.47 -3.70 6.99
C ILE A 179 20.36 -2.86 5.70
N LEU A 180 20.10 -1.55 5.85
CA LEU A 180 19.96 -0.64 4.71
C LEU A 180 21.26 -0.49 3.90
N GLN A 181 22.41 -0.40 4.57
CA GLN A 181 23.72 -0.35 3.90
C GLN A 181 24.05 -1.66 3.18
N GLY A 182 23.65 -2.80 3.76
CA GLY A 182 23.90 -4.13 3.18
C GLY A 182 22.98 -4.51 2.03
N ASN A 183 21.88 -3.78 1.80
CA ASN A 183 20.95 -3.98 0.70
C ASN A 183 20.72 -2.66 -0.04
N ALA A 184 21.47 -2.43 -1.11
CA ALA A 184 21.43 -1.18 -1.87
C ALA A 184 20.03 -0.83 -2.40
N ARG A 185 19.23 -1.83 -2.80
CA ARG A 185 17.84 -1.64 -3.27
C ARG A 185 16.97 -1.09 -2.13
N LEU A 186 17.01 -1.73 -0.96
CA LEU A 186 16.25 -1.30 0.21
C LEU A 186 16.73 0.04 0.78
N GLY A 187 18.05 0.26 0.84
CA GLY A 187 18.63 1.51 1.32
C GLY A 187 18.28 2.71 0.43
N SER A 188 18.37 2.54 -0.89
CA SER A 188 17.96 3.58 -1.86
C SER A 188 16.46 3.87 -1.76
N ALA A 189 15.63 2.81 -1.70
CA ALA A 189 14.19 2.91 -1.53
C ALA A 189 13.79 3.64 -0.24
N PHE A 190 14.42 3.32 0.89
CA PHE A 190 14.21 4.00 2.17
C PHE A 190 14.54 5.49 2.06
N ASN A 191 15.69 5.85 1.50
CA ASN A 191 16.08 7.26 1.34
C ASN A 191 15.11 8.04 0.45
N GLY A 192 14.69 7.44 -0.67
CA GLY A 192 13.70 8.04 -1.58
C GLY A 192 12.34 8.24 -0.91
N PHE A 193 11.86 7.21 -0.20
CA PHE A 193 10.62 7.27 0.56
C PHE A 193 10.66 8.38 1.63
N MET A 194 11.72 8.43 2.44
CA MET A 194 11.85 9.44 3.49
C MET A 194 11.93 10.86 2.94
N ALA A 195 12.64 11.05 1.81
CA ALA A 195 12.70 12.34 1.13
C ALA A 195 11.34 12.79 0.58
N GLY A 196 10.56 11.87 0.00
CA GLY A 196 9.20 12.12 -0.46
C GLY A 196 8.26 12.45 0.70
N TYR A 197 8.30 11.64 1.76
CA TYR A 197 7.50 11.79 2.97
C TYR A 197 7.70 13.17 3.65
N ALA A 198 8.94 13.65 3.70
CA ALA A 198 9.27 14.95 4.28
C ALA A 198 8.72 16.15 3.48
N LYS A 199 8.48 15.99 2.16
CA LYS A 199 7.99 17.09 1.30
C LYS A 199 6.49 17.34 1.44
N VAL A 200 5.72 16.31 1.79
CA VAL A 200 4.25 16.37 1.84
C VAL A 200 3.71 16.65 3.25
N ARG A 201 4.61 16.83 4.23
CA ARG A 201 4.26 17.17 5.61
C ARG A 201 4.59 18.64 5.87
N PRO A 202 3.67 19.39 6.48
CA PRO A 202 3.96 20.72 6.99
C PRO A 202 5.18 20.70 7.92
N ARG A 203 6.09 21.67 7.77
CA ARG A 203 7.29 21.74 8.62
C ARG A 203 6.95 22.47 9.89
N TRP A 204 7.63 22.11 10.99
CA TRP A 204 7.43 22.80 12.26
C TRP A 204 7.72 24.31 12.15
N VAL A 205 8.67 24.72 11.30
CA VAL A 205 8.96 26.13 11.02
C VAL A 205 7.81 26.89 10.34
N ASP A 206 6.87 26.20 9.71
CA ASP A 206 5.73 26.84 9.03
C ASP A 206 4.64 27.29 10.03
N PHE A 207 4.70 26.82 11.29
CA PHE A 207 3.70 27.14 12.33
C PHE A 207 4.26 27.90 13.54
N TYR A 208 5.56 27.78 13.80
CA TYR A 208 6.18 28.26 15.05
C TYR A 208 7.16 29.42 14.84
N ILE A 209 7.15 30.08 13.67
CA ILE A 209 7.89 31.32 13.40
C ILE A 209 6.94 32.52 13.45
#